data_AF-A0A7J7IVN2-F1
#
_entry.id   AF-A0A7J7IVN2-F1
#
_cell.length_a   1.000
_cell.length_b   1.000
_cell.length_c   1.000
_cell.angle_alpha   90.00
_cell.angle_beta   90.00
_cell.angle_gamma   90.00
#
_symmetry.space_group_name_H-M   'P 1'
#
loop_
_entity.id
_entity.type
_entity.pdbx_description
1 polymer ?
#
loop_
_entity_poly.entity_id
_entity_poly.type
_entity_poly.pdbx_seq_one_letter_code
_entity_poly.pdbx_strand_id
1 'polypeptide(L)'
;MLNLSKISTPVLQSVFSFSSVTTRGVSVVNIWHRRSFFNSACGQKFCKVDFHNSVRKVPGVTASRLYSNYHSLASSTPGMKTLFKESESSDLAAGITALCSGGVIAVPTDTIYGLAASAQNEAAVQKIYDIKRRIESKPLAICVGNIDQVYKWCEVTIDHTLLKALLPGPVTLVFKRKEALNPMLNPNTSLVGIRIPNYPFLQRLCNELDQPLALTSANISSCLSPVCIQEFEELWPHLSVVYDGGTLGENVTQRLGSTVVDLSTPGQFVILRNGSAYSPTKEILLQHNLTDAASRSS
;
A
#
# COMPACT_ATOMS: atom_id res chain seq x y z
N MET A 1 8.69 15.31 41.99
CA MET A 1 9.13 16.71 41.83
C MET A 1 10.65 16.72 41.81
N LEU A 2 11.27 16.94 40.64
CA LEU A 2 12.71 17.15 40.53
C LEU A 2 12.93 18.62 40.15
N ASN A 3 13.74 19.30 40.97
CA ASN A 3 13.97 20.74 40.96
C ASN A 3 15.16 21.07 40.04
N LEU A 4 14.92 21.75 38.91
CA LEU A 4 15.92 22.05 37.86
C LEU A 4 16.29 23.55 37.84
N SER A 5 16.71 24.08 38.99
CA SER A 5 17.03 25.52 39.11
C SER A 5 18.53 25.83 39.15
N LYS A 6 19.40 25.11 38.42
CA LYS A 6 20.84 25.45 38.31
C LYS A 6 21.51 24.84 37.07
N ILE A 7 21.29 25.44 35.90
CA ILE A 7 22.27 25.43 34.80
C ILE A 7 22.28 26.83 34.19
N SER A 8 23.21 27.67 34.64
CA SER A 8 23.45 29.01 34.10
C SER A 8 24.76 29.03 33.33
N THR A 9 24.71 29.00 32.00
CA THR A 9 25.79 29.49 31.12
C THR A 9 25.18 30.05 29.82
N PRO A 10 25.61 31.22 29.29
CA PRO A 10 24.89 31.93 28.23
C PRO A 10 25.15 31.45 26.79
N VAL A 11 25.69 30.24 26.58
CA VAL A 11 26.12 29.76 25.25
C VAL A 11 25.21 28.67 24.65
N LEU A 12 24.20 28.19 25.39
CA LEU A 12 23.32 27.09 24.94
C LEU A 12 21.93 27.51 24.45
N GLN A 13 21.62 28.82 24.38
CA GLN A 13 20.28 29.28 23.98
C GLN A 13 20.07 29.48 22.46
N SER A 14 21.07 29.22 21.60
CA SER A 14 20.93 29.43 20.15
C SER A 14 20.64 28.17 19.32
N VAL A 15 20.58 26.97 19.93
CA VAL A 15 20.53 25.69 19.18
C VAL A 15 19.27 24.86 19.44
N PHE A 16 18.50 25.16 20.49
CA PHE A 16 17.34 24.35 20.89
C PHE A 16 16.14 25.23 21.24
N SER A 17 14.99 24.93 20.64
CA SER A 17 13.70 25.42 21.13
C SER A 17 13.07 24.32 21.98
N PHE A 18 12.54 24.68 23.14
CA PHE A 18 11.85 23.77 24.04
C PHE A 18 10.38 24.16 24.09
N SER A 19 9.49 23.24 23.76
CA SER A 19 8.07 23.37 24.08
C SER A 19 7.64 22.22 24.96
N SER A 20 6.92 22.56 26.03
CA SER A 20 6.28 21.59 26.91
C SER A 20 4.77 21.72 26.76
N VAL A 21 4.10 20.58 26.59
CA VAL A 21 2.65 20.49 26.70
C VAL A 21 2.36 19.58 27.87
N THR A 22 1.56 20.09 28.82
CA THR A 22 1.11 19.31 29.98
C THR A 22 -0.38 19.11 29.85
N THR A 23 -0.83 17.85 29.79
CA THR A 23 -2.26 17.52 29.82
C THR A 23 -2.46 16.29 30.70
N ARG A 24 -3.30 16.43 31.74
CA ARG A 24 -3.65 15.36 32.69
C ARG A 24 -2.45 14.57 33.26
N GLY A 25 -1.43 15.28 33.74
CA GLY A 25 -0.32 14.68 34.50
C GLY A 25 0.82 14.06 33.67
N VAL A 26 0.81 14.25 32.35
CA VAL A 26 1.92 13.86 31.47
C VAL A 26 2.64 15.11 30.97
N SER A 27 3.96 15.18 31.17
CA SER A 27 4.83 16.23 30.63
C SER A 27 5.62 15.65 29.45
N VAL A 28 5.37 16.17 28.25
CA VAL A 28 6.17 15.85 27.05
C VAL A 28 7.11 17.03 26.78
N VAL A 29 8.41 16.76 26.72
CA VAL A 29 9.44 17.75 26.37
C VAL A 29 9.85 17.50 24.93
N ASN A 30 9.50 18.41 24.03
CA ASN A 30 9.95 18.34 22.64
C ASN A 30 11.28 19.09 22.50
N ILE A 31 12.32 18.39 22.01
CA ILE A 31 13.64 18.96 21.73
C ILE A 31 13.76 19.12 20.22
N TRP A 32 13.83 20.36 19.75
CA TRP A 32 13.98 20.67 18.33
C TRP A 32 15.44 20.98 18.00
N HIS A 33 16.06 20.25 17.08
CA HIS A 33 17.34 20.63 16.49
C HIS A 33 17.10 21.56 15.28
N ARG A 34 17.61 22.80 15.31
CA ARG A 34 17.77 23.58 14.06
C ARG A 34 19.03 23.10 13.35
N ARG A 35 18.91 22.60 12.11
CA ARG A 35 20.04 22.51 11.18
C ARG A 35 19.65 22.95 9.76
N SER A 36 20.66 23.53 9.11
CA SER A 36 20.62 24.47 8.00
C SER A 36 20.05 23.93 6.69
N PHE A 37 19.40 24.81 5.95
CA PHE A 37 18.90 24.60 4.59
C PHE A 37 20.06 24.32 3.63
N PHE A 38 19.98 23.21 2.89
CA PHE A 38 20.77 23.04 1.66
C PHE A 38 19.94 23.53 0.47
N ASN A 39 20.45 24.54 -0.24
CA ASN A 39 19.92 24.92 -1.55
C ASN A 39 20.42 23.91 -2.58
N SER A 40 19.51 23.15 -3.18
CA SER A 40 19.73 22.52 -4.48
C SER A 40 19.05 23.35 -5.56
N ALA A 41 19.67 23.43 -6.74
CA ALA A 41 19.24 24.21 -7.90
C ALA A 41 18.01 23.58 -8.59
N CYS A 42 16.91 23.42 -7.86
CA CYS A 42 15.55 23.29 -8.38
C CYS A 42 14.63 23.47 -7.15
N GLY A 43 13.81 24.51 -7.13
CA GLY A 43 13.14 25.05 -5.93
C GLY A 43 12.10 24.16 -5.24
N GLN A 44 12.47 22.96 -4.78
CA GLN A 44 11.68 22.14 -3.87
C GLN A 44 12.43 21.96 -2.54
N LYS A 45 11.78 22.32 -1.43
CA LYS A 45 12.30 22.12 -0.07
C LYS A 45 12.11 20.66 0.32
N PHE A 46 13.20 19.92 0.50
CA PHE A 46 13.16 18.59 1.09
C PHE A 46 13.48 18.68 2.58
N CYS A 47 12.60 18.13 3.43
CA CYS A 47 12.87 17.97 4.85
C CYS A 47 13.12 16.48 5.11
N LYS A 48 14.35 16.11 5.40
CA LYS A 48 14.67 14.81 6.01
C LYS A 48 14.36 14.94 7.50
N VAL A 49 13.40 14.18 8.00
CA VAL A 49 13.06 14.18 9.42
C VAL A 49 13.58 12.88 10.03
N ASP A 50 14.69 12.96 10.77
CA ASP A 50 15.17 11.84 11.59
C ASP A 50 14.47 11.93 12.95
N PHE A 51 13.53 11.02 13.22
CA PHE A 51 12.89 10.91 14.54
C PHE A 51 13.63 9.88 15.41
N HIS A 52 13.98 10.29 16.64
CA HIS A 52 14.29 9.37 17.73
C HIS A 52 13.12 9.40 18.71
N ASN A 53 12.21 8.43 18.62
CA ASN A 53 11.16 8.24 19.61
C ASN A 53 11.33 6.88 20.29
N SER A 54 11.61 6.90 21.60
CA SER A 54 11.52 5.69 22.42
C SER A 54 10.07 5.53 22.88
N VAL A 55 9.33 4.61 22.26
CA VAL A 55 7.96 4.26 22.66
C VAL A 55 7.99 2.91 23.37
N ARG A 56 7.61 2.88 24.66
CA ARG A 56 7.39 1.61 25.38
C ARG A 56 5.96 1.12 25.12
N LYS A 57 5.82 -0.18 24.81
CA LYS A 57 4.53 -0.87 24.67
C LYS A 57 3.66 -0.69 25.92
N VAL A 58 2.40 -0.29 25.73
CA VAL A 58 1.34 -0.43 26.73
C VAL A 58 0.48 -1.64 26.31
N PRO A 59 0.39 -2.71 27.11
CA PRO A 59 -0.47 -3.84 26.80
C PRO A 59 -1.96 -3.46 26.84
N GLY A 60 -2.74 -3.90 25.85
CA GLY A 60 -4.22 -3.87 25.91
C GLY A 60 -4.94 -2.70 25.20
N VAL A 61 -4.30 -1.99 24.27
CA VAL A 61 -4.94 -0.89 23.52
C VAL A 61 -5.42 -1.37 22.15
N THR A 62 -6.74 -1.32 21.89
CA THR A 62 -7.35 -1.62 20.59
C THR A 62 -7.09 -0.52 19.55
N ALA A 63 -7.08 -0.88 18.26
CA ALA A 63 -6.76 0.00 17.13
C ALA A 63 -7.55 1.33 17.10
N SER A 64 -8.80 1.34 17.59
CA SER A 64 -9.64 2.55 17.71
C SER A 64 -9.06 3.62 18.66
N ARG A 65 -8.29 3.23 19.69
CA ARG A 65 -7.63 4.17 20.62
C ARG A 65 -6.31 4.72 20.09
N LEU A 66 -5.60 3.98 19.24
CA LEU A 66 -4.44 4.50 18.50
C LEU A 66 -4.87 5.64 17.55
N TYR A 67 -6.03 5.48 16.92
CA TYR A 67 -6.64 6.46 16.02
C TYR A 67 -6.88 7.83 16.70
N SER A 68 -7.27 7.84 17.98
CA SER A 68 -7.56 9.06 18.73
C SER A 68 -6.30 9.86 19.08
N ASN A 69 -5.23 9.17 19.45
CA ASN A 69 -4.00 9.80 19.92
C ASN A 69 -3.13 10.33 18.77
N TYR A 70 -3.20 9.72 17.58
CA TYR A 70 -2.46 10.19 16.41
C TYR A 70 -3.09 11.47 15.82
N HIS A 71 -4.41 11.59 15.88
CA HIS A 71 -5.16 12.74 15.36
C HIS A 71 -4.86 14.06 16.10
N SER A 72 -4.36 13.97 17.34
CA SER A 72 -3.91 15.11 18.15
C SER A 72 -2.49 15.60 17.81
N LEU A 73 -1.70 14.81 17.09
CA LEU A 73 -0.31 15.14 16.72
C LEU A 73 -0.17 15.53 15.23
N ALA A 74 -1.11 15.10 14.39
CA ALA A 74 -1.12 15.35 12.96
C ALA A 74 -1.94 16.60 12.58
N SER A 75 -1.67 17.74 13.22
CA SER A 75 -2.14 19.05 12.74
C SER A 75 -0.97 19.89 12.25
N SER A 76 -0.51 19.63 11.02
CA SER A 76 0.26 20.63 10.26
C SER A 76 0.38 20.32 8.76
N THR A 77 -0.19 21.22 7.96
CA THR A 77 0.09 21.57 6.55
C THR A 77 -0.50 20.67 5.44
N PRO A 78 -1.39 21.21 4.59
CA PRO A 78 -1.77 20.59 3.31
C PRO A 78 -0.55 20.55 2.38
N GLY A 79 -0.18 19.36 1.90
CA GLY A 79 0.82 19.18 0.84
C GLY A 79 2.16 18.53 1.25
N MET A 80 2.35 18.14 2.51
CA MET A 80 3.57 17.43 2.91
C MET A 80 3.41 15.92 2.72
N LYS A 81 4.11 15.39 1.71
CA LYS A 81 4.20 13.95 1.43
C LYS A 81 5.07 13.30 2.50
N THR A 82 4.68 12.12 2.99
CA THR A 82 5.53 11.35 3.88
C THR A 82 6.11 10.15 3.14
N LEU A 83 7.44 10.12 3.06
CA LEU A 83 8.21 8.99 2.54
C LEU A 83 8.64 8.14 3.73
N PHE A 84 8.26 6.86 3.72
CA PHE A 84 8.64 5.89 4.75
C PHE A 84 9.44 4.76 4.12
N LYS A 85 10.45 4.25 4.82
CA LYS A 85 11.03 2.93 4.51
C LYS A 85 10.17 1.86 5.15
N GLU A 86 9.90 0.72 4.52
CA GLU A 86 8.94 -0.29 5.02
C GLU A 86 9.34 -1.09 6.28
N SER A 87 10.18 -0.55 7.17
CA SER A 87 10.81 -1.30 8.26
C SER A 87 10.13 -1.18 9.63
N GLU A 88 9.27 -0.19 9.89
CA GLU A 88 8.79 0.08 11.27
C GLU A 88 7.28 0.00 11.47
N SER A 89 6.87 -0.31 12.70
CA SER A 89 5.45 -0.34 13.12
C SER A 89 4.74 1.01 12.99
N SER A 90 5.49 2.12 13.10
CA SER A 90 4.97 3.47 12.88
C SER A 90 4.53 3.68 11.43
N ASP A 91 5.25 3.09 10.49
CA ASP A 91 5.03 3.27 9.07
C ASP A 91 3.74 2.56 8.65
N LEU A 92 3.46 1.40 9.26
CA LEU A 92 2.22 0.66 9.07
C LEU A 92 1.00 1.48 9.55
N ALA A 93 1.08 2.06 10.74
CA ALA A 93 0.00 2.88 11.31
C ALA A 93 -0.31 4.13 10.47
N ALA A 94 0.72 4.76 9.88
CA ALA A 94 0.55 5.89 8.97
C ALA A 94 -0.22 5.49 7.70
N GLY A 95 0.10 4.34 7.11
CA GLY A 95 -0.60 3.81 5.93
C GLY A 95 -2.05 3.47 6.21
N ILE A 96 -2.31 2.83 7.35
CA ILE A 96 -3.68 2.54 7.80
C ILE A 96 -4.48 3.84 7.96
N THR A 97 -3.89 4.83 8.62
CA THR A 97 -4.54 6.14 8.83
C THR A 97 -4.87 6.81 7.49
N ALA A 98 -3.92 6.82 6.55
CA ALA A 98 -4.12 7.37 5.21
C ALA A 98 -5.26 6.64 4.46
N LEU A 99 -5.26 5.30 4.46
CA LEU A 99 -6.27 4.50 3.78
C LEU A 99 -7.67 4.65 4.39
N CYS A 100 -7.77 4.65 5.73
CA CYS A 100 -9.03 4.91 6.43
C CYS A 100 -9.58 6.32 6.16
N SER A 101 -8.70 7.29 5.89
CA SER A 101 -9.08 8.66 5.52
C SER A 101 -9.42 8.82 4.03
N GLY A 102 -9.49 7.71 3.28
CA GLY A 102 -9.75 7.71 1.83
C GLY A 102 -8.57 8.25 1.00
N GLY A 103 -7.36 8.21 1.54
CA GLY A 103 -6.13 8.55 0.85
C GLY A 103 -5.68 7.45 -0.12
N VAL A 104 -4.76 7.81 -1.01
CA VAL A 104 -4.08 6.87 -1.92
C VAL A 104 -2.63 6.78 -1.50
N ILE A 105 -2.09 5.57 -1.41
CA ILE A 105 -0.70 5.33 -1.03
C ILE A 105 0.05 4.65 -2.19
N ALA A 106 1.36 4.87 -2.31
CA ALA A 106 2.22 4.06 -3.16
C ALA A 106 2.95 3.02 -2.31
N VAL A 107 2.88 1.75 -2.73
CA VAL A 107 3.45 0.61 -2.01
C VAL A 107 4.33 -0.24 -2.91
N PRO A 108 5.46 -0.77 -2.41
CA PRO A 108 6.20 -1.81 -3.09
C PRO A 108 5.41 -3.13 -3.11
N THR A 109 5.64 -3.94 -4.15
CA THR A 109 5.11 -5.32 -4.26
C THR A 109 6.22 -6.27 -4.67
N ASP A 110 5.93 -7.56 -4.75
CA ASP A 110 6.78 -8.60 -5.36
C ASP A 110 6.92 -8.50 -6.89
N THR A 111 6.29 -7.49 -7.51
CA THR A 111 6.38 -7.23 -8.96
C THR A 111 6.88 -5.83 -9.28
N ILE A 112 6.05 -4.82 -9.04
CA ILE A 112 6.26 -3.41 -9.38
C ILE A 112 5.63 -2.55 -8.29
N TYR A 113 5.98 -1.26 -8.21
CA TYR A 113 5.26 -0.35 -7.32
C TYR A 113 3.80 -0.22 -7.74
N GLY A 114 2.91 -0.14 -6.75
CA GLY A 114 1.48 0.00 -6.95
C GLY A 114 0.89 1.19 -6.21
N LEU A 115 -0.16 1.79 -6.77
CA LEU A 115 -1.07 2.65 -6.04
C LEU A 115 -2.14 1.79 -5.38
N ALA A 116 -2.35 2.02 -4.09
CA ALA A 116 -3.34 1.35 -3.29
C ALA A 116 -4.28 2.35 -2.62
N ALA A 117 -5.56 2.00 -2.59
CA ALA A 117 -6.60 2.70 -1.86
C ALA A 117 -7.63 1.69 -1.35
N SER A 118 -8.45 2.05 -0.36
CA SER A 118 -9.53 1.16 0.10
C SER A 118 -10.49 0.84 -1.04
N ALA A 119 -10.66 -0.44 -1.39
CA ALA A 119 -11.63 -0.86 -2.41
C ALA A 119 -13.08 -0.64 -1.95
N GLN A 120 -13.32 -0.60 -0.63
CA GLN A 120 -14.64 -0.33 -0.07
C GLN A 120 -15.01 1.17 -0.03
N ASN A 121 -14.08 2.06 -0.38
CA ASN A 121 -14.33 3.50 -0.40
C ASN A 121 -14.40 4.01 -1.83
N GLU A 122 -15.60 4.32 -2.30
CA GLU A 122 -15.88 4.78 -3.67
C GLU A 122 -15.06 6.02 -4.05
N ALA A 123 -14.99 7.01 -3.15
CA ALA A 123 -14.21 8.22 -3.38
C ALA A 123 -12.70 7.92 -3.46
N ALA A 124 -12.20 6.94 -2.70
CA ALA A 124 -10.81 6.53 -2.77
C ALA A 124 -10.48 5.76 -4.06
N VAL A 125 -11.42 4.93 -4.54
CA VAL A 125 -11.33 4.27 -5.85
C VAL A 125 -11.32 5.29 -6.98
N GLN A 126 -12.20 6.31 -6.93
CA GLN A 126 -12.22 7.37 -7.93
C GLN A 126 -10.90 8.13 -8.00
N LYS A 127 -10.28 8.44 -6.85
CA LYS A 127 -8.95 9.08 -6.81
C LYS A 127 -7.90 8.26 -7.56
N ILE A 128 -7.94 6.92 -7.52
CA ILE A 128 -7.01 6.09 -8.31
C ILE A 128 -7.21 6.33 -9.82
N TYR A 129 -8.46 6.37 -10.29
CA TYR A 129 -8.76 6.62 -11.69
C TYR A 129 -8.29 8.02 -12.12
N ASP A 130 -8.55 9.03 -11.30
CA ASP A 130 -8.16 10.42 -11.54
C ASP A 130 -6.63 10.56 -11.65
N ILE A 131 -5.89 9.99 -10.68
CA ILE A 131 -4.42 10.03 -10.65
C ILE A 131 -3.83 9.37 -11.90
N LYS A 132 -4.37 8.22 -12.31
CA LYS A 132 -3.85 7.46 -13.45
C LYS A 132 -4.32 7.99 -14.80
N ARG A 133 -5.22 8.98 -14.82
CA ARG A 133 -5.97 9.42 -16.01
C ARG A 133 -6.53 8.20 -16.76
N ARG A 134 -7.04 7.23 -16.00
CA ARG A 134 -7.44 5.92 -16.51
C ARG A 134 -8.91 6.00 -16.90
N ILE A 135 -9.24 5.47 -18.07
CA ILE A 135 -10.65 5.29 -18.46
C ILE A 135 -11.28 4.30 -17.47
N GLU A 136 -12.40 4.68 -16.86
CA GLU A 136 -13.11 3.89 -15.85
C GLU A 136 -13.49 2.48 -16.32
N SER A 137 -13.57 2.27 -17.64
CA SER A 137 -13.82 0.96 -18.26
C SER A 137 -12.76 -0.10 -18.00
N LYS A 138 -11.54 0.27 -17.59
CA LYS A 138 -10.47 -0.70 -17.27
C LYS A 138 -10.54 -1.12 -15.80
N PRO A 139 -10.96 -2.35 -15.47
CA PRO A 139 -11.17 -2.76 -14.09
C PRO A 139 -9.88 -2.73 -13.27
N LEU A 140 -10.02 -2.44 -11.97
CA LEU A 140 -8.96 -2.54 -10.97
C LEU A 140 -8.97 -3.93 -10.34
N ALA A 141 -7.78 -4.48 -10.08
CA ALA A 141 -7.65 -5.65 -9.22
C ALA A 141 -7.70 -5.20 -7.75
N ILE A 142 -8.02 -6.13 -6.85
CA ILE A 142 -7.87 -5.96 -5.42
C ILE A 142 -6.70 -6.79 -4.90
N CYS A 143 -6.04 -6.31 -3.85
CA CYS A 143 -5.15 -7.12 -3.05
C CYS A 143 -5.69 -7.32 -1.64
N VAL A 144 -5.36 -8.47 -1.08
CA VAL A 144 -5.74 -8.91 0.27
C VAL A 144 -4.54 -9.52 0.98
N GLY A 145 -4.62 -9.67 2.30
CA GLY A 145 -3.48 -10.07 3.13
C GLY A 145 -3.31 -11.58 3.31
N ASN A 146 -4.37 -12.36 3.08
CA ASN A 146 -4.36 -13.81 3.27
C ASN A 146 -5.46 -14.50 2.44
N ILE A 147 -5.43 -15.84 2.44
CA ILE A 147 -6.35 -16.70 1.68
C ILE A 147 -7.79 -16.61 2.18
N ASP A 148 -8.02 -16.46 3.48
CA ASP A 148 -9.38 -16.35 4.03
C ASP A 148 -10.08 -15.10 3.52
N GLN A 149 -9.34 -14.00 3.35
CA GLN A 149 -9.85 -12.80 2.70
C GLN A 149 -10.17 -13.02 1.22
N VAL A 150 -9.50 -13.93 0.51
CA VAL A 150 -9.89 -14.28 -0.88
C VAL A 150 -11.31 -14.85 -0.89
N TYR A 151 -11.60 -15.80 0.00
CA TYR A 151 -12.94 -16.36 0.15
C TYR A 151 -13.96 -15.33 0.66
N LYS A 152 -13.56 -14.29 1.38
CA LYS A 152 -14.44 -13.18 1.82
C LYS A 152 -14.99 -12.38 0.62
N TRP A 153 -14.16 -12.12 -0.39
CA TRP A 153 -14.49 -11.19 -1.48
C TRP A 153 -14.87 -11.87 -2.80
N CYS A 154 -14.52 -13.14 -3.00
CA CYS A 154 -14.71 -13.84 -4.26
C CYS A 154 -15.44 -15.18 -4.11
N GLU A 155 -16.17 -15.58 -5.15
CA GLU A 155 -16.65 -16.95 -5.37
C GLU A 155 -15.51 -17.76 -6.00
N VAL A 156 -14.71 -18.43 -5.16
CA VAL A 156 -13.57 -19.24 -5.60
C VAL A 156 -14.05 -20.56 -6.22
N THR A 157 -13.54 -20.88 -7.41
CA THR A 157 -13.93 -22.05 -8.23
C THR A 157 -12.89 -23.17 -8.26
N ILE A 158 -11.72 -22.92 -7.66
CA ILE A 158 -10.60 -23.86 -7.56
C ILE A 158 -10.47 -24.38 -6.13
N ASP A 159 -9.82 -25.53 -5.96
CA ASP A 159 -9.55 -26.06 -4.62
C ASP A 159 -8.49 -25.25 -3.86
N HIS A 160 -8.45 -25.47 -2.55
CA HIS A 160 -7.55 -24.77 -1.64
C HIS A 160 -6.07 -25.05 -1.90
N THR A 161 -5.74 -26.23 -2.43
CA THR A 161 -4.37 -26.64 -2.73
C THR A 161 -3.84 -25.82 -3.90
N LEU A 162 -4.61 -25.73 -4.99
CA LEU A 162 -4.29 -24.90 -6.14
C LEU A 162 -4.26 -23.42 -5.79
N LEU A 163 -5.20 -22.95 -4.96
CA LEU A 163 -5.23 -21.55 -4.54
C LEU A 163 -3.94 -21.18 -3.78
N LYS A 164 -3.45 -22.06 -2.90
CA LYS A 164 -2.17 -21.90 -2.19
C LYS A 164 -0.94 -22.07 -3.08
N ALA A 165 -1.03 -22.86 -4.15
CA ALA A 165 0.06 -22.97 -5.12
C ALA A 165 0.23 -21.67 -5.95
N LEU A 166 -0.86 -20.92 -6.14
CA LEU A 166 -0.86 -19.67 -6.91
C LEU A 166 -0.64 -18.42 -6.05
N LEU A 167 -1.01 -18.44 -4.77
CA LEU A 167 -0.96 -17.30 -3.86
C LEU A 167 -0.32 -17.67 -2.50
N PRO A 168 0.49 -16.78 -1.89
CA PRO A 168 0.90 -15.46 -2.37
C PRO A 168 1.85 -15.49 -3.57
N GLY A 169 1.79 -14.47 -4.44
CA GLY A 169 2.72 -14.39 -5.56
C GLY A 169 2.39 -13.38 -6.66
N PRO A 170 3.19 -13.38 -7.74
CA PRO A 170 3.06 -12.53 -8.92
C PRO A 170 1.93 -12.97 -9.87
N VAL A 171 0.79 -13.40 -9.31
CA VAL A 171 -0.40 -13.84 -10.06
C VAL A 171 -1.62 -13.13 -9.53
N THR A 172 -2.48 -12.67 -10.44
CA THR A 172 -3.81 -12.13 -10.14
C THR A 172 -4.84 -13.11 -10.66
N LEU A 173 -5.68 -13.62 -9.76
CA LEU A 173 -6.71 -14.59 -10.07
C LEU A 173 -8.04 -13.85 -10.27
N VAL A 174 -8.74 -14.10 -11.36
CA VAL A 174 -10.03 -13.47 -11.64
C VAL A 174 -11.13 -14.47 -11.32
N PHE A 175 -12.04 -14.05 -10.45
CA PHE A 175 -13.21 -14.81 -10.01
C PHE A 175 -14.45 -13.94 -10.10
N LYS A 176 -15.63 -14.55 -9.92
CA LYS A 176 -16.86 -13.80 -9.69
C LYS A 176 -16.79 -13.13 -8.31
N ARG A 177 -17.12 -11.84 -8.25
CA ARG A 177 -17.15 -11.06 -6.99
C ARG A 177 -18.35 -11.44 -6.13
N LYS A 178 -18.19 -11.40 -4.80
CA LYS A 178 -19.29 -11.50 -3.84
C LYS A 178 -19.94 -10.14 -3.60
N GLU A 179 -21.20 -10.15 -3.15
CA GLU A 179 -21.98 -8.95 -2.84
C GLU A 179 -21.36 -8.07 -1.73
N ALA A 180 -20.53 -8.65 -0.85
CA ALA A 180 -19.82 -7.90 0.18
C ALA A 180 -18.88 -6.84 -0.41
N LEU A 181 -18.34 -7.08 -1.61
CA LEU A 181 -17.44 -6.16 -2.28
C LEU A 181 -18.22 -4.95 -2.81
N ASN A 182 -17.67 -3.76 -2.59
CA ASN A 182 -18.26 -2.51 -3.06
C ASN A 182 -18.73 -2.60 -4.53
N PRO A 183 -20.02 -2.38 -4.82
CA PRO A 183 -20.56 -2.51 -6.18
C PRO A 183 -19.97 -1.48 -7.15
N MET A 184 -19.54 -0.32 -6.64
CA MET A 184 -18.90 0.74 -7.41
C MET A 184 -17.44 0.45 -7.76
N LEU A 185 -16.83 -0.56 -7.14
CA LEU A 185 -15.56 -1.11 -7.64
C LEU A 185 -15.85 -1.93 -8.89
N ASN A 186 -15.45 -1.42 -10.05
CA ASN A 186 -15.66 -2.04 -11.37
C ASN A 186 -17.17 -2.28 -11.67
N PRO A 187 -18.00 -1.22 -11.79
CA PRO A 187 -19.46 -1.35 -11.83
C PRO A 187 -19.96 -2.20 -13.01
N ASN A 188 -19.20 -2.27 -14.11
CA ASN A 188 -19.62 -2.89 -15.37
C ASN A 188 -19.21 -4.36 -15.53
N THR A 189 -18.76 -5.05 -14.48
CA THR A 189 -18.33 -6.46 -14.57
C THR A 189 -18.72 -7.25 -13.32
N SER A 190 -19.14 -8.49 -13.45
CA SER A 190 -19.35 -9.40 -12.31
C SER A 190 -18.05 -10.05 -11.82
N LEU A 191 -16.93 -9.79 -12.50
CA LEU A 191 -15.63 -10.38 -12.20
C LEU A 191 -14.72 -9.39 -11.48
N VAL A 192 -13.86 -9.91 -10.61
CA VAL A 192 -12.81 -9.15 -9.94
C VAL A 192 -11.51 -9.93 -9.96
N GLY A 193 -10.41 -9.24 -10.29
CA GLY A 193 -9.07 -9.78 -10.09
C GLY A 193 -8.65 -9.61 -8.64
N ILE A 194 -8.23 -10.68 -7.98
CA ILE A 194 -7.73 -10.71 -6.61
C ILE A 194 -6.31 -11.24 -6.56
N ARG A 195 -5.49 -10.67 -5.68
CA ARG A 195 -4.09 -11.06 -5.48
C ARG A 195 -3.71 -11.00 -4.01
N ILE A 196 -2.81 -11.89 -3.60
CA ILE A 196 -2.02 -11.74 -2.38
C ILE A 196 -0.58 -11.50 -2.83
N PRO A 197 -0.11 -10.24 -2.88
CA PRO A 197 1.28 -9.96 -3.23
C PRO A 197 2.21 -10.66 -2.24
N ASN A 198 3.27 -11.30 -2.73
CA ASN A 198 4.28 -11.92 -1.87
C ASN A 198 5.23 -10.85 -1.26
N TYR A 199 4.64 -9.91 -0.53
CA TYR A 199 5.35 -8.77 0.06
C TYR A 199 4.89 -8.57 1.52
N PRO A 200 5.72 -8.92 2.53
CA PRO A 200 5.28 -9.00 3.94
C PRO A 200 4.68 -7.73 4.51
N PHE A 201 5.17 -6.55 4.12
CA PHE A 201 4.59 -5.28 4.55
C PHE A 201 3.15 -5.12 4.05
N LEU A 202 2.88 -5.43 2.78
CA LEU A 202 1.56 -5.26 2.18
C LEU A 202 0.56 -6.29 2.72
N GLN A 203 1.02 -7.52 2.99
CA GLN A 203 0.20 -8.54 3.65
C GLN A 203 -0.22 -8.09 5.06
N ARG A 204 0.72 -7.56 5.86
CA ARG A 204 0.42 -6.99 7.18
C ARG A 204 -0.58 -5.83 7.09
N LEU A 205 -0.38 -4.91 6.14
CA LEU A 205 -1.28 -3.78 5.93
C LEU A 205 -2.72 -4.23 5.64
N CYS A 206 -2.90 -5.16 4.71
CA CYS A 206 -4.23 -5.70 4.38
C CYS A 206 -4.86 -6.50 5.53
N ASN A 207 -4.05 -7.24 6.30
CA ASN A 207 -4.53 -8.00 7.46
C ASN A 207 -4.99 -7.08 8.60
N GLU A 208 -4.25 -6.00 8.89
CA GLU A 208 -4.63 -5.05 9.95
C GLU A 208 -5.84 -4.19 9.57
N LEU A 209 -6.01 -3.88 8.28
CA LEU A 209 -7.19 -3.17 7.79
C LEU A 209 -8.46 -4.02 7.77
N ASP A 210 -8.31 -5.35 7.62
CA ASP A 210 -9.39 -6.30 7.33
C ASP A 210 -10.29 -5.89 6.13
N GLN A 211 -9.72 -5.16 5.18
CA GLN A 211 -10.39 -4.65 3.99
C GLN A 211 -9.52 -4.89 2.74
N PRO A 212 -10.14 -5.10 1.57
CA PRO A 212 -9.42 -5.23 0.32
C PRO A 212 -8.91 -3.87 -0.10
N LEU A 213 -7.72 -3.82 -0.69
CA LEU A 213 -7.20 -2.61 -1.31
C LEU A 213 -7.34 -2.72 -2.82
N ALA A 214 -7.92 -1.72 -3.46
CA ALA A 214 -7.81 -1.59 -4.91
C ALA A 214 -6.34 -1.33 -5.25
N LEU A 215 -5.76 -2.14 -6.14
CA LEU A 215 -4.33 -2.11 -6.47
C LEU A 215 -4.12 -2.04 -7.98
N THR A 216 -3.27 -1.10 -8.39
CA THR A 216 -2.84 -0.91 -9.79
C THR A 216 -1.40 -0.43 -9.81
N SER A 217 -0.69 -0.56 -10.92
CA SER A 217 0.70 -0.09 -11.04
C SER A 217 0.84 1.42 -10.77
N ALA A 218 1.95 1.85 -10.19
CA ALA A 218 2.22 3.26 -9.86
C ALA A 218 2.74 4.08 -11.05
N ASN A 219 2.11 3.98 -12.21
CA ASN A 219 2.43 4.76 -13.40
C ASN A 219 1.18 5.44 -13.95
N ILE A 220 1.39 6.56 -14.66
CA ILE A 220 0.40 7.05 -15.61
C ILE A 220 0.13 5.93 -16.63
N SER A 221 -1.14 5.74 -16.99
CA SER A 221 -1.53 4.70 -17.94
C SER A 221 -0.66 4.78 -19.20
N SER A 222 -0.16 3.63 -19.69
CA SER A 222 0.76 3.46 -20.85
C SER A 222 2.25 3.82 -20.66
N CYS A 223 2.67 4.32 -19.49
CA CYS A 223 4.09 4.48 -19.16
C CYS A 223 4.73 3.17 -18.67
N LEU A 224 6.06 3.12 -18.57
CA LEU A 224 6.79 1.98 -18.00
C LEU A 224 6.33 1.68 -16.57
N SER A 225 6.25 0.40 -16.22
CA SER A 225 5.89 -0.03 -14.86
C SER A 225 7.05 0.27 -13.89
N PRO A 226 6.79 0.96 -12.76
CA PRO A 226 7.84 1.44 -11.88
C PRO A 226 8.43 0.33 -11.01
N VAL A 227 9.75 0.30 -10.91
CA VAL A 227 10.48 -0.60 -10.00
C VAL A 227 11.22 0.15 -8.90
N CYS A 228 11.32 1.47 -8.95
CA CYS A 228 11.80 2.30 -7.85
C CYS A 228 10.91 3.54 -7.72
N ILE A 229 10.99 4.22 -6.58
CA ILE A 229 10.14 5.38 -6.28
C ILE A 229 10.40 6.57 -7.22
N GLN A 230 11.62 6.68 -7.76
CA GLN A 230 12.04 7.75 -8.66
C GLN A 230 11.29 7.70 -9.99
N GLU A 231 10.82 6.52 -10.41
CA GLU A 231 10.14 6.31 -11.69
C GLU A 231 8.68 6.79 -11.71
N PHE A 232 8.17 7.32 -10.59
CA PHE A 232 6.81 7.85 -10.49
C PHE A 232 6.70 9.09 -9.57
N GLU A 233 7.77 9.86 -9.46
CA GLU A 233 7.83 11.09 -8.66
C GLU A 233 6.74 12.10 -9.03
N GLU A 234 6.33 12.12 -10.30
CA GLU A 234 5.26 12.97 -10.81
C GLU A 234 3.89 12.66 -10.19
N LEU A 235 3.68 11.42 -9.70
CA LEU A 235 2.41 11.02 -9.06
C LEU A 235 2.37 11.42 -7.59
N TRP A 236 3.51 11.60 -6.94
CA TRP A 236 3.61 11.85 -5.51
C TRP A 236 2.73 13.01 -5.00
N PRO A 237 2.52 14.14 -5.72
CA PRO A 237 1.62 15.22 -5.27
C PRO A 237 0.20 14.77 -4.98
N HIS A 238 -0.23 13.64 -5.53
CA HIS A 238 -1.57 13.10 -5.37
C HIS A 238 -1.65 11.96 -4.33
N LEU A 239 -0.52 11.62 -3.70
CA LEU A 239 -0.41 10.49 -2.78
C LEU A 239 -0.30 10.99 -1.34
N SER A 240 -0.99 10.30 -0.43
CA SER A 240 -0.90 10.55 1.00
C SER A 240 0.39 10.01 1.59
N VAL A 241 0.85 8.86 1.11
CA VAL A 241 2.06 8.17 1.59
C VAL A 241 2.78 7.49 0.42
N VAL A 242 4.12 7.55 0.43
CA VAL A 242 4.97 6.77 -0.47
C VAL A 242 5.88 5.89 0.37
N TYR A 243 5.75 4.57 0.22
CA TYR A 243 6.67 3.62 0.82
C TYR A 243 7.84 3.38 -0.13
N ASP A 244 9.08 3.50 0.36
CA ASP A 244 10.32 3.30 -0.37
C ASP A 244 10.99 1.99 0.03
N GLY A 245 10.74 0.96 -0.78
CA GLY A 245 11.38 -0.34 -0.68
C GLY A 245 12.56 -0.53 -1.62
N GLY A 246 13.16 0.58 -2.05
CA GLY A 246 14.27 0.58 -2.99
C GLY A 246 13.87 0.08 -4.37
N THR A 247 14.82 -0.53 -5.06
CA THR A 247 14.62 -1.12 -6.39
C THR A 247 14.02 -2.52 -6.26
N LEU A 248 12.82 -2.68 -6.80
CA LEU A 248 12.10 -3.94 -6.84
C LEU A 248 12.61 -4.80 -7.99
N GLY A 249 13.08 -5.99 -7.63
CA GLY A 249 13.47 -6.97 -8.61
C GLY A 249 14.80 -6.71 -9.28
N GLU A 250 15.37 -7.78 -9.82
CA GLU A 250 16.69 -7.75 -10.50
C GLU A 250 16.54 -7.85 -12.02
N ASN A 251 15.39 -8.34 -12.50
CA ASN A 251 15.19 -8.74 -13.89
C ASN A 251 14.14 -7.91 -14.61
N VAL A 252 14.36 -7.67 -15.90
CA VAL A 252 13.45 -6.90 -16.79
C VAL A 252 12.02 -7.49 -16.80
N THR A 253 11.89 -8.81 -16.61
CA THR A 253 10.60 -9.52 -16.61
C THR A 253 9.67 -9.10 -15.48
N GLN A 254 10.17 -8.58 -14.34
CA GLN A 254 9.32 -8.10 -13.25
C GLN A 254 8.46 -6.90 -13.65
N ARG A 255 8.93 -6.08 -14.60
CA ARG A 255 8.18 -4.93 -15.13
C ARG A 255 6.90 -5.31 -15.88
N LEU A 256 6.75 -6.58 -16.27
CA LEU A 256 5.52 -7.11 -16.88
C LEU A 256 4.34 -7.14 -15.89
N GLY A 257 4.60 -7.00 -14.59
CA GLY A 257 3.59 -7.12 -13.54
C GLY A 257 3.11 -8.57 -13.38
N SER A 258 2.03 -8.76 -12.61
CA SER A 258 1.49 -10.09 -12.36
C SER A 258 0.89 -10.75 -13.60
N THR A 259 1.00 -12.07 -13.71
CA THR A 259 0.18 -12.83 -14.66
C THR A 259 -1.29 -12.73 -14.24
N VAL A 260 -2.20 -12.46 -15.17
CA VAL A 260 -3.64 -12.39 -14.86
C VAL A 260 -4.31 -13.62 -15.47
N VAL A 261 -4.99 -14.39 -14.63
CA VAL A 261 -5.67 -15.63 -15.02
C VAL A 261 -7.14 -15.54 -14.66
N ASP A 262 -8.00 -15.74 -15.66
CA ASP A 262 -9.42 -15.99 -15.47
C ASP A 262 -9.66 -17.42 -15.01
N LEU A 263 -10.26 -17.56 -13.83
CA LEU A 263 -10.69 -18.81 -13.23
C LEU A 263 -12.19 -18.76 -12.90
N SER A 264 -12.95 -17.83 -13.48
CA SER A 264 -14.39 -17.67 -13.19
C SER A 264 -15.24 -18.87 -13.60
N THR A 265 -14.73 -19.71 -14.51
CA THR A 265 -15.40 -20.93 -14.98
C THR A 265 -14.74 -22.17 -14.36
N PRO A 266 -15.47 -22.99 -13.57
CA PRO A 266 -14.90 -24.19 -12.96
C PRO A 266 -14.25 -25.14 -13.98
N GLY A 267 -13.07 -25.66 -13.63
CA GLY A 267 -12.31 -26.60 -14.46
C GLY A 267 -11.61 -25.99 -15.68
N GLN A 268 -11.71 -24.68 -15.89
CA GLN A 268 -11.10 -23.98 -17.02
C GLN A 268 -10.27 -22.79 -16.55
N PHE A 269 -9.31 -22.39 -17.38
CA PHE A 269 -8.60 -21.13 -17.21
C PHE A 269 -8.39 -20.40 -18.54
N VAL A 270 -8.26 -19.08 -18.47
CA VAL A 270 -7.80 -18.23 -19.58
C VAL A 270 -6.74 -17.27 -19.05
N ILE A 271 -5.57 -17.21 -19.69
CA ILE A 271 -4.57 -16.18 -19.34
C ILE A 271 -4.95 -14.88 -20.04
N LEU A 272 -5.43 -13.91 -19.27
CA LEU A 272 -5.83 -12.58 -19.76
C LEU A 272 -4.64 -11.64 -19.96
N ARG A 273 -3.57 -11.84 -19.19
CA ARG A 273 -2.32 -11.08 -19.31
C ARG A 273 -1.12 -11.95 -19.03
N ASN A 274 -0.19 -11.97 -19.97
CA ASN A 274 1.14 -12.54 -19.78
C ASN A 274 1.95 -11.61 -18.87
N GLY A 275 2.23 -12.05 -17.65
CA GLY A 275 3.04 -11.33 -16.67
C GLY A 275 4.36 -12.05 -16.37
N SER A 276 5.03 -11.61 -15.31
CA SER A 276 6.34 -12.13 -14.90
C SER A 276 6.33 -13.62 -14.53
N ALA A 277 5.17 -14.17 -14.19
CA ALA A 277 5.00 -15.57 -13.79
C ALA A 277 4.22 -16.40 -14.81
N TYR A 278 4.20 -16.00 -16.10
CA TYR A 278 3.39 -16.66 -17.12
C TYR A 278 3.63 -18.18 -17.19
N SER A 279 4.87 -18.60 -17.44
CA SER A 279 5.24 -20.02 -17.58
C SER A 279 4.94 -20.85 -16.33
N PRO A 280 5.42 -20.47 -15.11
CA PRO A 280 5.13 -21.27 -13.92
C PRO A 280 3.63 -21.30 -13.58
N THR A 281 2.90 -20.20 -13.81
CA THR A 281 1.45 -20.18 -13.57
C THR A 281 0.73 -21.17 -14.50
N LYS A 282 1.05 -21.16 -15.80
CA LYS A 282 0.45 -22.07 -16.77
C LYS A 282 0.74 -23.54 -16.42
N GLU A 283 1.98 -23.83 -16.03
CA GLU A 283 2.39 -25.18 -15.61
C GLU A 283 1.60 -25.67 -14.39
N ILE A 284 1.49 -24.85 -13.34
CA ILE A 284 0.71 -25.18 -12.13
C ILE A 284 -0.76 -25.48 -12.48
N LEU A 285 -1.38 -24.67 -13.34
CA LEU A 285 -2.78 -24.84 -13.75
C LEU A 285 -3.00 -26.15 -14.51
N LEU A 286 -2.09 -26.50 -15.42
CA LEU A 286 -2.14 -27.75 -16.18
C LEU A 286 -1.92 -28.97 -15.28
N GLN A 287 -0.99 -28.90 -14.32
CA GLN A 287 -0.74 -29.98 -13.34
C GLN A 287 -1.96 -30.26 -12.45
N HIS A 288 -2.82 -29.27 -12.24
CA HIS A 288 -4.09 -29.42 -11.50
C HIS A 288 -5.28 -29.76 -12.41
N ASN A 289 -5.03 -30.19 -13.65
CA ASN A 289 -6.04 -30.64 -14.62
C ASN A 289 -7.05 -29.56 -15.06
N LEU A 290 -6.70 -28.26 -14.98
CA LEU A 290 -7.54 -27.23 -15.59
C LEU A 290 -7.29 -27.18 -17.09
N THR A 291 -8.36 -26.93 -17.86
CA THR A 291 -8.27 -26.79 -19.32
C THR A 291 -8.03 -25.35 -19.74
N ASP A 292 -7.06 -25.12 -20.63
CA ASP A 292 -6.83 -23.81 -21.26
C ASP A 292 -7.95 -23.52 -22.29
N ALA A 293 -8.90 -22.67 -21.94
CA ALA A 293 -10.05 -22.39 -22.79
C ALA A 293 -9.69 -21.52 -24.02
N ALA A 294 -8.56 -20.81 -23.99
CA ALA A 294 -8.09 -20.04 -25.15
C ALA A 294 -7.54 -20.96 -26.27
N SER A 295 -7.09 -22.17 -25.93
CA SER A 295 -6.56 -23.14 -26.90
C SER A 295 -7.63 -23.83 -27.76
N ARG A 296 -8.93 -23.64 -27.44
CA ARG A 296 -10.06 -24.25 -28.18
C ARG A 296 -10.62 -23.35 -29.30
N SER A 297 -10.18 -22.09 -29.37
CA SER A 297 -10.65 -21.08 -30.33
C SER A 297 -9.70 -20.86 -31.52
N SER A 298 -8.71 -21.75 -31.70
CA SER A 298 -7.72 -21.73 -32.79
C SER A 298 -7.77 -23.00 -33.62
#